data_AF-X0WZX3-F1
#
_entry.id   AF-X0WZX3-F1
#
_cell.length_a   1.000
_cell.length_b   1.000
_cell.length_c   1.000
_cell.angle_alpha   90.00
_cell.angle_beta   90.00
_cell.angle_gamma   90.00
#
_symmetry.space_group_name_H-M   'P 1'
#
loop_
_entity.id
_entity.type
_entity.pdbx_description
1 polymer ?
#
loop_
_entity_poly.entity_id
_entity_poly.type
_entity_poly.pdbx_seq_one_letter_code
_entity_poly.pdbx_strand_id
1 'polypeptide(L)'
;MRRSNLIQRLETPWELLNCEINPFSFGGGYKNGGFTEEAMKLLSQVTSFDYMGSAEFEFGKVPKTLAAMLENSREYTLLNIEVNFKASKFGETDVDEGKAPVWIICKGEDADEVEKRIRYYAVTDYNNPPYVTKEMVFLNSALAGHREKLKGWFELDNGYMFFSDKEMFENFAKMLLLMEPDKCPEQKKS
;
A
#
# COMPACT_ATOMS: atom_id res chain seq x y z
N MET A 1 0.14 -14.13 -11.42
CA MET A 1 0.00 -12.66 -11.47
C MET A 1 0.00 -12.04 -12.87
N ARG A 2 -0.79 -10.97 -13.09
CA ARG A 2 -0.73 -10.09 -14.29
C ARG A 2 0.42 -9.09 -14.15
N ARG A 3 0.73 -8.37 -15.25
CA ARG A 3 1.63 -7.20 -15.18
C ARG A 3 0.98 -6.15 -14.29
N SER A 4 1.67 -5.74 -13.21
CA SER A 4 1.25 -4.59 -12.40
C SER A 4 1.49 -3.33 -13.17
N ASN A 5 0.47 -2.49 -13.29
CA ASN A 5 0.67 -1.13 -13.76
C ASN A 5 0.19 -0.10 -12.72
N LEU A 6 -0.71 -0.47 -11.81
CA LEU A 6 -1.41 0.53 -11.00
C LEU A 6 -1.23 0.28 -9.50
N ILE A 7 -0.42 1.12 -8.86
CA ILE A 7 -0.23 1.15 -7.40
C ILE A 7 -0.72 2.49 -6.87
N GLN A 8 -1.68 2.43 -5.95
CA GLN A 8 -2.12 3.56 -5.16
C GLN A 8 -1.28 3.65 -3.88
N ARG A 9 -0.66 4.79 -3.63
CA ARG A 9 0.10 5.08 -2.40
C ARG A 9 -0.85 5.45 -1.27
N LEU A 10 -0.55 4.95 -0.08
CA LEU A 10 -1.36 5.11 1.12
C LEU A 10 -0.54 5.82 2.19
N GLU A 11 -1.07 6.93 2.68
CA GLU A 11 -0.47 7.69 3.76
C GLU A 11 -1.13 7.35 5.10
N THR A 12 -0.45 7.66 6.19
CA THR A 12 -1.04 7.64 7.54
C THR A 12 -2.38 8.39 7.57
N PRO A 13 -3.35 7.97 8.39
CA PRO A 13 -4.62 8.66 8.52
C PRO A 13 -4.41 10.12 8.96
N TRP A 14 -5.24 11.03 8.47
CA TRP A 14 -5.10 12.49 8.65
C TRP A 14 -5.55 13.01 10.03
N GLU A 15 -5.66 12.14 11.04
CA GLU A 15 -6.24 12.43 12.37
C GLU A 15 -5.53 13.52 13.21
N LEU A 16 -4.64 14.33 12.63
CA LEU A 16 -3.97 15.47 13.27
C LEU A 16 -4.52 16.86 12.89
N LEU A 17 -5.49 16.97 11.98
CA LEU A 17 -6.07 18.25 11.59
C LEU A 17 -7.60 18.15 11.61
N ASN A 18 -8.26 18.84 12.56
CA ASN A 18 -9.72 18.95 12.80
C ASN A 18 -10.54 19.46 11.59
N CYS A 19 -10.38 18.88 10.41
CA CYS A 19 -11.06 19.28 9.20
C CYS A 19 -11.79 18.06 8.62
N GLU A 20 -12.97 18.29 8.05
CA GLU A 20 -13.73 17.34 7.24
C GLU A 20 -12.96 17.05 5.94
N ILE A 21 -11.82 16.36 6.05
CA ILE A 21 -10.94 16.12 4.91
C ILE A 21 -11.41 14.84 4.25
N ASN A 22 -11.90 15.00 3.03
CA ASN A 22 -12.07 13.92 2.08
C ASN A 22 -10.68 13.26 1.89
N PRO A 23 -10.46 12.00 2.33
CA PRO A 23 -9.18 11.33 2.15
C PRO A 23 -8.90 11.06 0.65
N PHE A 24 -9.86 11.37 -0.22
CA PHE A 24 -9.71 11.45 -1.67
C PHE A 24 -9.65 12.91 -2.14
N SER A 25 -8.47 13.40 -2.48
CA SER A 25 -8.30 14.68 -3.18
C SER A 25 -8.42 14.52 -4.71
N PHE A 26 -9.37 13.71 -5.20
CA PHE A 26 -9.60 13.54 -6.63
C PHE A 26 -10.38 14.73 -7.18
N GLY A 27 -9.76 15.48 -8.11
CA GLY A 27 -10.35 16.69 -8.70
C GLY A 27 -11.48 16.39 -9.69
N GLY A 28 -11.55 15.15 -10.20
CA GLY A 28 -12.63 14.60 -11.02
C GLY A 28 -13.07 13.22 -10.53
N GLY A 29 -14.16 12.67 -11.06
CA GLY A 29 -14.59 11.29 -10.79
C GLY A 29 -15.79 11.12 -9.84
N TYR A 30 -15.94 9.91 -9.29
CA TYR A 30 -17.05 9.57 -8.40
C TYR A 30 -16.89 10.23 -7.02
N LYS A 31 -18.02 10.62 -6.39
CA LYS A 31 -18.03 11.03 -4.98
C LYS A 31 -17.31 9.95 -4.16
N ASN A 32 -16.36 10.35 -3.31
CA ASN A 32 -15.55 9.45 -2.48
C ASN A 32 -14.83 8.33 -3.27
N GLY A 33 -14.45 8.58 -4.53
CA GLY A 33 -13.83 7.56 -5.37
C GLY A 33 -14.71 6.33 -5.65
N GLY A 34 -16.02 6.42 -5.37
CA GLY A 34 -17.00 5.34 -5.51
C GLY A 34 -17.35 4.59 -4.23
N PHE A 35 -16.80 4.97 -3.07
CA PHE A 35 -17.18 4.40 -1.77
C PHE A 35 -18.47 5.01 -1.20
N THR A 36 -19.17 4.25 -0.35
CA THR A 36 -20.24 4.79 0.50
C THR A 36 -19.66 5.64 1.63
N GLU A 37 -20.47 6.47 2.27
CA GLU A 37 -19.99 7.33 3.37
C GLU A 37 -19.55 6.49 4.59
N GLU A 38 -20.21 5.37 4.84
CA GLU A 38 -19.85 4.43 5.91
C GLU A 38 -18.49 3.78 5.64
N ALA A 39 -18.27 3.31 4.40
CA ALA A 39 -16.98 2.74 4.01
C ALA A 39 -15.85 3.78 4.11
N MET A 40 -16.14 5.03 3.72
CA MET A 40 -15.18 6.13 3.87
C MET A 40 -14.82 6.42 5.30
N LYS A 41 -15.81 6.44 6.20
CA LYS A 41 -15.60 6.68 7.62
C LYS A 41 -14.71 5.61 8.25
N LEU A 42 -14.83 4.37 7.81
CA LEU A 42 -13.95 3.28 8.25
C LEU A 42 -12.53 3.44 7.68
N LEU A 43 -12.42 3.70 6.37
CA LEU A 43 -11.12 3.86 5.70
C LEU A 43 -10.32 5.04 6.26
N SER A 44 -10.98 6.16 6.58
CA SER A 44 -10.31 7.37 7.10
C SER A 44 -9.60 7.15 8.44
N GLN A 45 -10.00 6.12 9.20
CA GLN A 45 -9.35 5.75 10.46
C GLN A 45 -8.05 4.97 10.23
N VAL A 46 -7.89 4.36 9.05
CA VAL A 46 -6.78 3.46 8.74
C VAL A 46 -5.77 4.11 7.80
N THR A 47 -6.23 4.97 6.87
CA THR A 47 -5.39 5.50 5.81
C THR A 47 -5.89 6.84 5.30
N SER A 48 -5.03 7.53 4.57
CA SER A 48 -5.41 8.47 3.52
C SER A 48 -4.80 8.07 2.18
N PHE A 49 -5.36 8.58 1.08
CA PHE A 49 -4.88 8.27 -0.26
C PHE A 49 -3.99 9.39 -0.77
N ASP A 50 -2.75 9.07 -1.16
CA ASP A 50 -1.88 10.03 -1.84
C ASP A 50 -2.46 10.32 -3.22
N TYR A 51 -2.67 11.59 -3.57
CA TYR A 51 -3.19 11.95 -4.89
C TYR A 51 -2.07 11.89 -5.93
N MET A 52 -2.14 10.89 -6.82
CA MET A 52 -1.08 10.59 -7.79
C MET A 52 -1.42 11.07 -9.21
N GLY A 53 -2.49 11.83 -9.40
CA GLY A 53 -2.85 12.42 -10.71
C GLY A 53 -3.34 11.44 -11.79
N SER A 54 -3.58 10.17 -11.44
CA SER A 54 -4.04 9.16 -12.40
C SER A 54 -5.55 8.95 -12.31
N ALA A 55 -6.24 9.14 -13.44
CA ALA A 55 -7.69 9.08 -13.55
C ALA A 55 -8.30 7.73 -13.09
N GLU A 56 -7.57 6.61 -13.24
CA GLU A 56 -8.03 5.27 -12.84
C GLU A 56 -8.34 5.16 -11.34
N PHE A 57 -7.70 5.97 -10.50
CA PHE A 57 -7.99 6.01 -9.06
C PHE A 57 -9.34 6.69 -8.78
N GLU A 58 -9.81 7.55 -9.67
CA GLU A 58 -11.01 8.38 -9.52
C GLU A 58 -12.31 7.65 -9.95
N PHE A 59 -12.18 6.56 -10.71
CA PHE A 59 -13.30 5.84 -11.33
C PHE A 59 -13.60 4.48 -10.69
N GLY A 60 -13.45 4.37 -9.37
CA GLY A 60 -13.94 3.21 -8.61
C GLY A 60 -13.05 1.97 -8.65
N LYS A 61 -11.81 2.06 -9.17
CA LYS A 61 -10.88 0.94 -9.17
C LYS A 61 -10.50 0.51 -7.74
N VAL A 62 -10.25 1.46 -6.85
CA VAL A 62 -9.93 1.20 -5.43
C VAL A 62 -11.06 0.43 -4.72
N PRO A 63 -12.33 0.92 -4.68
CA PRO A 63 -13.41 0.18 -4.03
C PRO A 63 -13.67 -1.18 -4.68
N LYS A 64 -13.57 -1.27 -6.02
CA LYS A 64 -13.73 -2.55 -6.73
C LYS A 64 -12.69 -3.58 -6.31
N THR A 65 -11.42 -3.18 -6.21
CA THR A 65 -10.36 -4.10 -5.82
C THR A 65 -10.49 -4.50 -4.34
N LEU A 66 -10.82 -3.58 -3.42
CA LEU A 66 -11.07 -3.94 -2.01
C LEU A 66 -12.25 -4.91 -1.85
N ALA A 67 -13.35 -4.67 -2.57
CA ALA A 67 -14.50 -5.58 -2.56
C ALA A 67 -14.10 -6.98 -3.01
N ALA A 68 -13.32 -7.08 -4.10
CA ALA A 68 -12.81 -8.37 -4.58
C ALA A 68 -11.87 -9.05 -3.57
N MET A 69 -11.04 -8.29 -2.84
CA MET A 69 -10.21 -8.85 -1.77
C MET A 69 -11.06 -9.41 -0.62
N LEU A 70 -12.10 -8.69 -0.21
CA LEU A 70 -13.04 -9.13 0.84
C LEU A 70 -13.78 -10.41 0.44
N GLU A 71 -14.35 -10.44 -0.76
CA GLU A 71 -15.08 -11.58 -1.30
C GLU A 71 -14.21 -12.85 -1.37
N ASN A 72 -12.92 -12.67 -1.67
CA ASN A 72 -11.95 -13.77 -1.81
C ASN A 72 -10.97 -13.85 -0.63
N SER A 73 -11.33 -13.31 0.54
CA SER A 73 -10.45 -13.17 1.72
C SER A 73 -9.72 -14.47 2.12
N ARG A 74 -10.34 -15.63 1.92
CA ARG A 74 -9.74 -16.94 2.21
C ARG A 74 -8.54 -17.32 1.32
N GLU A 75 -8.40 -16.69 0.17
CA GLU A 75 -7.25 -16.89 -0.74
C GLU A 75 -6.04 -16.05 -0.33
N TYR A 76 -6.25 -15.08 0.56
CA TYR A 76 -5.22 -14.14 0.98
C TYR A 76 -4.42 -14.68 2.16
N THR A 77 -3.15 -14.33 2.17
CA THR A 77 -2.21 -14.61 3.25
C THR A 77 -1.57 -13.32 3.74
N LEU A 78 -1.10 -13.39 4.97
CA LEU A 78 -0.44 -12.32 5.71
C LEU A 78 1.01 -12.75 5.91
N LEU A 79 1.96 -11.97 5.42
CA LEU A 79 3.38 -12.27 5.57
C LEU A 79 4.19 -10.99 5.81
N ASN A 80 5.43 -11.15 6.28
CA ASN A 80 6.38 -10.06 6.39
C ASN A 80 7.73 -10.53 5.85
N ILE A 81 8.47 -9.61 5.25
CA ILE A 81 9.80 -9.83 4.72
C ILE A 81 10.74 -8.73 5.20
N GLU A 82 12.01 -9.07 5.42
CA GLU A 82 13.07 -8.07 5.54
C GLU A 82 13.59 -7.73 4.14
N VAL A 83 13.60 -6.44 3.78
CA VAL A 83 14.15 -5.95 2.51
C VAL A 83 15.37 -5.09 2.77
N ASN A 84 16.37 -5.20 1.88
CA ASN A 84 17.39 -4.17 1.79
C ASN A 84 16.81 -3.00 1.01
N PHE A 85 17.09 -1.78 1.43
CA PHE A 85 16.70 -0.58 0.68
C PHE A 85 17.90 0.28 0.30
N LYS A 86 17.72 1.06 -0.76
CA LYS A 86 18.67 2.05 -1.25
C LYS A 86 17.91 3.25 -1.81
N ALA A 87 18.13 4.44 -1.25
CA ALA A 87 17.47 5.67 -1.68
C ALA A 87 18.46 6.83 -1.75
N SER A 88 18.30 7.69 -2.75
CA SER A 88 19.01 8.97 -2.85
C SER A 88 18.01 10.11 -2.93
N LYS A 89 18.29 11.23 -2.24
CA LYS A 89 17.49 12.44 -2.43
C LYS A 89 17.83 13.06 -3.78
N PHE A 90 16.82 13.68 -4.41
CA PHE A 90 17.02 14.32 -5.70
C PHE A 90 18.09 15.41 -5.62
N GLY A 91 19.16 15.26 -6.41
CA GLY A 91 20.29 16.20 -6.43
C GLY A 91 21.36 15.94 -5.36
N GLU A 92 21.23 14.90 -4.53
CA GLU A 92 22.23 14.51 -3.54
C GLU A 92 23.03 13.28 -4.01
N THR A 93 24.31 13.22 -3.63
CA THR A 93 25.18 12.05 -3.90
C THR A 93 25.14 11.02 -2.78
N ASP A 94 24.67 11.42 -1.61
CA ASP A 94 24.56 10.53 -0.45
C ASP A 94 23.42 9.55 -0.68
N VAL A 95 23.68 8.31 -0.27
CA VAL A 95 22.76 7.20 -0.41
C VAL A 95 22.43 6.69 0.97
N ASP A 96 21.15 6.71 1.31
CA ASP A 96 20.63 6.03 2.47
C ASP A 96 20.35 4.56 2.12
N GLU A 97 20.97 3.66 2.86
CA GLU A 97 20.79 2.23 2.70
C GLU A 97 20.64 1.53 4.05
N GLY A 98 19.95 0.40 4.04
CA GLY A 98 19.69 -0.34 5.26
C GLY A 98 18.75 -1.51 5.05
N LYS A 99 18.24 -2.03 6.16
CA LYS A 99 17.26 -3.11 6.19
C LYS A 99 16.00 -2.64 6.90
N ALA A 100 14.85 -3.02 6.37
CA ALA A 100 13.58 -2.72 7.00
C ALA A 100 12.57 -3.86 6.80
N PRO A 101 11.67 -4.10 7.77
CA PRO A 101 10.55 -4.99 7.57
C PRO A 101 9.52 -4.35 6.62
N VAL A 102 8.90 -5.18 5.79
CA VAL A 102 7.71 -4.84 4.99
C VAL A 102 6.65 -5.90 5.23
N TRP A 103 5.45 -5.47 5.60
CA TRP A 103 4.29 -6.33 5.83
C TRP A 103 3.42 -6.40 4.57
N ILE A 104 2.88 -7.58 4.25
CA ILE A 104 2.29 -7.87 2.94
C ILE A 104 0.96 -8.61 3.12
N ILE A 105 -0.04 -8.19 2.33
CA ILE A 105 -1.32 -8.86 2.13
C ILE A 105 -1.39 -9.24 0.64
N CYS A 106 -1.39 -10.53 0.31
CA CYS A 106 -1.49 -10.98 -1.07
C CYS A 106 -2.18 -12.34 -1.17
N LYS A 107 -2.57 -12.76 -2.38
CA LYS A 107 -2.99 -14.15 -2.60
C LYS A 107 -1.83 -15.10 -2.31
N GLY A 108 -2.12 -16.25 -1.70
CA GLY A 108 -1.10 -17.24 -1.36
C GLY A 108 -0.30 -17.72 -2.58
N GLU A 109 -0.97 -17.88 -3.73
CA GLU A 109 -0.32 -18.32 -4.99
C GLU A 109 0.61 -17.26 -5.62
N ASP A 110 0.46 -15.98 -5.26
CA ASP A 110 1.25 -14.88 -5.83
C ASP A 110 2.39 -14.41 -4.90
N ALA A 111 2.53 -15.00 -3.70
CA ALA A 111 3.45 -14.54 -2.65
C ALA A 111 4.90 -14.36 -3.13
N ASP A 112 5.46 -15.35 -3.83
CA ASP A 112 6.84 -15.31 -4.33
C ASP A 112 7.08 -14.17 -5.33
N GLU A 113 6.10 -13.89 -6.20
CA GLU A 113 6.20 -12.83 -7.19
C GLU A 113 6.00 -11.45 -6.55
N VAL A 114 5.08 -11.33 -5.58
CA VAL A 114 4.88 -10.09 -4.81
C VAL A 114 6.14 -9.73 -4.02
N GLU A 115 6.78 -10.71 -3.37
CA GLU A 115 8.06 -10.52 -2.68
C GLU A 115 9.15 -9.98 -3.62
N LYS A 116 9.31 -10.59 -4.81
CA LYS A 116 10.29 -10.12 -5.82
C LYS A 116 10.08 -8.67 -6.20
N ARG A 117 8.81 -8.27 -6.43
CA ARG A 117 8.46 -6.88 -6.79
C ARG A 117 8.77 -5.91 -5.67
N ILE A 118 8.42 -6.25 -4.43
CA ILE A 118 8.67 -5.39 -3.27
C ILE A 118 10.18 -5.21 -3.04
N ARG A 119 10.96 -6.29 -3.14
CA ARG A 119 12.43 -6.21 -3.07
C ARG A 119 13.01 -5.32 -4.16
N TYR A 120 12.45 -5.37 -5.37
CA TYR A 120 12.84 -4.48 -6.45
C TYR A 120 12.50 -3.01 -6.14
N TYR A 121 11.26 -2.71 -5.74
CA TYR A 121 10.84 -1.35 -5.39
C TYR A 121 11.62 -0.75 -4.21
N ALA A 122 12.18 -1.59 -3.32
CA ALA A 122 12.99 -1.14 -2.18
C ALA A 122 14.38 -0.62 -2.60
N VAL A 123 14.87 -0.92 -3.80
CA VAL A 123 16.20 -0.50 -4.27
C VAL A 123 16.18 0.33 -5.54
N THR A 124 15.01 0.63 -6.10
CA THR A 124 14.87 1.41 -7.34
C THR A 124 13.96 2.62 -7.15
N ASP A 125 14.48 3.81 -7.45
CA ASP A 125 13.71 5.07 -7.44
C ASP A 125 12.77 5.23 -8.65
N TYR A 126 13.02 4.49 -9.73
CA TYR A 126 12.39 4.72 -11.03
C TYR A 126 11.61 3.51 -11.52
N ASN A 127 10.54 3.79 -12.28
CA ASN A 127 9.72 2.81 -12.97
C ASN A 127 10.47 2.18 -14.16
N ASN A 128 11.49 1.39 -13.83
CA ASN A 128 12.34 0.72 -14.80
C ASN A 128 11.90 -0.74 -15.00
N PRO A 129 12.21 -1.36 -16.15
CA PRO A 129 12.03 -2.79 -16.34
C PRO A 129 12.77 -3.63 -15.27
N PRO A 130 12.23 -4.78 -14.85
CA PRO A 130 11.04 -5.44 -15.43
C PRO A 130 9.70 -4.98 -14.84
N TYR A 131 9.70 -4.23 -13.73
CA TYR A 131 8.48 -3.87 -12.99
C TYR A 131 8.15 -2.38 -13.15
N VAL A 132 7.56 -2.04 -14.30
CA VAL A 132 7.15 -0.67 -14.63
C VAL A 132 5.73 -0.43 -14.14
N THR A 133 5.57 0.50 -13.20
CA THR A 133 4.26 1.04 -12.79
C THR A 133 3.95 2.34 -13.53
N LYS A 134 2.68 2.74 -13.51
CA LYS A 134 2.23 4.01 -14.10
C LYS A 134 2.78 5.20 -13.31
N GLU A 135 2.75 5.09 -11.99
CA GLU A 135 3.21 6.11 -11.06
C GLU A 135 4.39 5.60 -10.23
N MET A 136 5.20 6.50 -9.69
CA MET A 136 6.36 6.13 -8.85
C MET A 136 5.90 5.51 -7.52
N VAL A 137 6.54 4.40 -7.15
CA VAL A 137 6.22 3.67 -5.92
C VAL A 137 6.78 4.36 -4.68
N PHE A 138 8.03 4.87 -4.74
CA PHE A 138 8.73 5.50 -3.61
C PHE A 138 8.85 4.64 -2.33
N LEU A 139 8.89 3.31 -2.46
CA LEU A 139 9.08 2.43 -1.30
C LEU A 139 10.42 2.71 -0.64
N ASN A 140 11.50 2.72 -1.42
CA ASN A 140 12.85 2.99 -0.93
C ASN A 140 12.96 4.36 -0.22
N SER A 141 12.41 5.43 -0.78
CA SER A 141 12.41 6.76 -0.16
C SER A 141 11.59 6.78 1.14
N ALA A 142 10.49 6.03 1.21
CA ALA A 142 9.71 5.89 2.44
C ALA A 142 10.48 5.13 3.52
N LEU A 143 11.18 4.05 3.15
CA LEU A 143 12.03 3.27 4.07
C LEU A 143 13.22 4.08 4.59
N ALA A 144 13.78 4.97 3.76
CA ALA A 144 14.84 5.91 4.15
C ALA A 144 14.32 7.12 4.97
N GLY A 145 13.00 7.20 5.23
CA GLY A 145 12.41 8.30 6.00
C GLY A 145 12.25 9.62 5.23
N HIS A 146 12.47 9.64 3.91
CA HIS A 146 12.30 10.85 3.07
C HIS A 146 10.83 11.15 2.80
N ARG A 147 9.92 10.20 3.09
CA ARG A 147 8.46 10.32 2.94
C ARG A 147 7.76 9.82 4.19
N GLU A 148 7.84 10.60 5.26
CA GLU A 148 7.38 10.20 6.60
C GLU A 148 5.94 9.67 6.64
N LYS A 149 5.02 10.31 5.90
CA LYS A 149 3.60 9.94 5.85
C LYS A 149 3.30 8.70 5.02
N LEU A 150 4.15 8.36 4.03
CA LEU A 150 3.90 7.27 3.10
C LEU A 150 4.20 5.92 3.77
N LYS A 151 3.15 5.18 4.11
CA LYS A 151 3.27 3.95 4.92
C LYS A 151 2.67 2.70 4.27
N GLY A 152 1.90 2.85 3.21
CA GLY A 152 1.28 1.72 2.52
C GLY A 152 1.20 1.88 1.01
N TRP A 153 0.95 0.77 0.35
CA TRP A 153 0.80 0.68 -1.09
C TRP A 153 -0.26 -0.35 -1.41
N PHE A 154 -1.18 -0.01 -2.32
CA PHE A 154 -2.25 -0.88 -2.76
C PHE A 154 -2.17 -1.06 -4.27
N GLU A 155 -1.80 -2.26 -4.69
CA GLU A 155 -1.74 -2.63 -6.10
C GLU A 155 -3.09 -3.11 -6.59
N LEU A 156 -3.60 -2.45 -7.63
CA LEU A 156 -5.02 -2.54 -7.99
C LEU A 156 -5.35 -3.57 -9.07
N ASP A 157 -4.36 -4.10 -9.80
CA ASP A 157 -4.60 -5.06 -10.90
C ASP A 157 -4.61 -6.52 -10.44
N ASN A 158 -3.85 -6.82 -9.39
CA ASN A 158 -3.70 -8.13 -8.77
C ASN A 158 -4.24 -8.13 -7.33
N GLY A 159 -4.47 -6.95 -6.75
CA GLY A 159 -5.14 -6.81 -5.47
C GLY A 159 -4.26 -7.27 -4.31
N TYR A 160 -3.01 -6.83 -4.27
CA TYR A 160 -2.13 -7.01 -3.12
C TYR A 160 -1.81 -5.68 -2.46
N MET A 161 -1.45 -5.72 -1.19
CA MET A 161 -1.05 -4.55 -0.41
C MET A 161 0.29 -4.82 0.29
N PHE A 162 1.04 -3.77 0.52
CA PHE A 162 2.23 -3.84 1.36
C PHE A 162 2.42 -2.55 2.16
N PHE A 163 3.13 -2.66 3.28
CA PHE A 163 3.21 -1.59 4.28
C PHE A 163 4.61 -1.54 4.91
N SER A 164 5.08 -0.32 5.16
CA SER A 164 6.26 -0.04 5.99
C SER A 164 5.88 0.29 7.44
N ASP A 165 4.58 0.26 7.76
CA ASP A 165 4.04 0.44 9.10
C ASP A 165 3.21 -0.79 9.51
N LYS A 166 3.53 -1.35 10.68
CA LYS A 166 2.90 -2.57 11.18
C LYS A 166 1.45 -2.33 11.60
N GLU A 167 1.18 -1.21 12.24
CA GLU A 167 -0.14 -0.88 12.78
C GLU A 167 -1.15 -0.69 11.63
N MET A 168 -0.74 0.05 10.60
CA MET A 168 -1.52 0.22 9.37
C MET A 168 -1.83 -1.12 8.70
N PHE A 169 -0.83 -2.01 8.60
CA PHE A 169 -1.01 -3.37 8.09
C PHE A 169 -2.06 -4.16 8.90
N GLU A 170 -1.95 -4.18 10.23
CA GLU A 170 -2.88 -4.90 11.10
C GLU A 170 -4.30 -4.34 11.00
N ASN A 171 -4.45 -3.02 10.89
CA ASN A 171 -5.74 -2.37 10.71
C ASN A 171 -6.38 -2.75 9.37
N PHE A 172 -5.61 -2.78 8.27
CA PHE A 172 -6.10 -3.28 6.99
C PHE A 172 -6.46 -4.77 7.03
N ALA A 173 -5.63 -5.60 7.66
CA ALA A 173 -5.88 -7.03 7.77
C ALA A 173 -7.18 -7.32 8.56
N LYS A 174 -7.44 -6.57 9.64
CA LYS A 174 -8.71 -6.63 10.39
C LYS A 174 -9.90 -6.17 9.54
N MET A 175 -9.75 -5.04 8.84
CA MET A 175 -10.80 -4.52 7.94
C MET A 175 -11.15 -5.52 6.83
N LEU A 176 -10.16 -6.27 6.33
CA LEU A 176 -10.32 -7.31 5.32
C LEU A 176 -10.75 -8.68 5.88
N LEU A 177 -11.04 -8.78 7.18
CA LEU A 177 -11.41 -10.02 7.88
C LEU A 177 -10.33 -11.13 7.76
N LEU A 178 -9.06 -10.74 7.59
CA LEU A 178 -7.91 -11.63 7.50
C LEU A 178 -7.28 -11.91 8.88
N MET A 179 -7.63 -11.10 9.88
CA MET A 179 -7.28 -11.30 11.27
C MET A 179 -8.54 -11.29 12.10
N GLU A 180 -8.65 -12.24 13.04
CA GLU A 180 -9.66 -12.11 14.09
C GLU A 180 -9.29 -10.90 14.97
N PRO A 181 -10.26 -10.11 15.46
CA PRO A 181 -10.02 -8.94 16.29
C PRO A 181 -9.10 -9.20 17.50
N ASP A 182 -9.08 -10.45 17.98
CA ASP A 182 -8.43 -10.86 19.23
C ASP A 182 -7.24 -11.83 19.07
N LYS A 183 -6.80 -12.15 17.84
CA LYS A 183 -5.65 -13.04 17.61
C LYS A 183 -4.52 -12.32 16.86
N CYS A 184 -3.57 -11.79 17.63
CA CYS A 184 -2.31 -11.29 17.08
C CYS A 184 -1.46 -12.50 16.62
N PRO A 185 -0.97 -12.55 15.37
CA PRO A 185 -0.24 -13.71 14.86
C PRO A 185 1.10 -13.86 15.58
N GLU A 186 1.34 -15.07 16.11
CA GLU A 186 2.62 -15.45 16.67
C GLU A 186 3.71 -15.33 15.61
N GLN A 187 4.79 -14.61 15.94
CA GLN A 187 5.96 -14.51 15.08
C GLN A 187 6.53 -15.90 14.83
N LYS A 188 6.53 -16.36 13.58
CA LYS A 188 7.35 -17.51 13.18
C LYS A 188 8.81 -17.12 13.40
N LYS A 189 9.44 -17.70 14.42
CA LYS A 189 10.89 -17.67 14.60
C LYS A 189 11.51 -18.38 13.40
N SER A 190 12.19 -17.61 12.54
CA SER A 190 13.15 -18.13 11.56
C SER A 190 14.40 -18.64 12.26
#